data_AF-A0A8T5LIU7-F1
#
_entry.id   AF-A0A8T5LIU7-F1
#
_cell.length_a   1.000
_cell.length_b   1.000
_cell.length_c   1.000
_cell.angle_alpha   90.00
_cell.angle_beta   90.00
_cell.angle_gamma   90.00
#
_symmetry.space_group_name_H-M   'P 1'
#
loop_
_entity.id
_entity.type
_entity.pdbx_description
1 polymer ?
#
loop_
_entity_poly.entity_id
_entity_poly.type
_entity_poly.pdbx_seq_one_letter_code
_entity_poly.pdbx_strand_id
1 'polypeptide(L)'
;MTLADKVINLEKEKEWFENQEKERIDALHKRDSINYFKMCNELGVDPEDKDLYKSGFEWQEFYKQKEDQTARTNEKTSKEERIENFLKESKNIPINNFSRYADEKAGLLAKYFPGRFGPSGKQDITKYEGAQVGAIFSKIVKNYNK
;
A
#
# COMPACT_ATOMS: atom_id res chain seq x y z
N MET A 1 -6.44 -33.55 20.30
CA MET A 1 -5.94 -34.03 18.99
C MET A 1 -5.56 -35.49 19.16
N THR A 2 -6.32 -36.38 18.52
CA THR A 2 -6.18 -37.84 18.65
C THR A 2 -5.15 -38.38 17.65
N LEU A 3 -4.70 -39.63 17.83
CA LEU A 3 -3.81 -40.31 16.87
C LEU A 3 -4.43 -40.41 15.46
N ALA A 4 -5.76 -40.59 15.39
CA ALA A 4 -6.50 -40.61 14.12
C ALA A 4 -6.45 -39.25 13.41
N ASP A 5 -6.60 -38.15 14.15
CA ASP A 5 -6.52 -36.78 13.58
C ASP A 5 -5.14 -36.49 12.98
N LYS A 6 -4.07 -37.02 13.59
CA LYS A 6 -2.69 -36.84 13.10
C LYS A 6 -2.45 -37.62 11.81
N VAL A 7 -2.96 -38.84 11.69
CA VAL A 7 -2.80 -39.67 10.48
C VAL A 7 -3.54 -39.04 9.29
N ILE A 8 -4.77 -38.57 9.49
CA ILE A 8 -5.56 -37.89 8.45
C ILE A 8 -4.85 -36.61 7.98
N ASN A 9 -4.22 -35.86 8.89
CA ASN A 9 -3.49 -34.65 8.51
C ASN A 9 -2.24 -34.96 7.68
N LEU A 10 -1.49 -36.01 8.04
CA LEU A 10 -0.31 -36.45 7.30
C LEU A 10 -0.65 -36.96 5.89
N GLU A 11 -1.77 -37.67 5.73
CA GLU A 11 -2.22 -38.15 4.41
C GLU A 11 -2.58 -36.98 3.49
N LYS A 12 -3.25 -35.95 4.01
CA LYS A 12 -3.58 -34.75 3.25
C LYS A 12 -2.35 -33.94 2.87
N GLU A 13 -1.39 -33.79 3.78
CA GLU A 13 -0.13 -33.11 3.50
C GLU A 13 0.68 -33.84 2.42
N LYS A 14 0.68 -35.18 2.46
CA LYS A 14 1.33 -36.00 1.43
C LYS A 14 0.65 -35.85 0.07
N GLU A 15 -0.67 -35.93 0.01
CA GLU A 15 -1.43 -35.75 -1.24
C GLU A 15 -1.21 -34.35 -1.83
N TRP A 16 -1.19 -33.32 -0.97
CA TRP A 16 -0.88 -31.96 -1.37
C TRP A 16 0.52 -31.86 -1.98
N PHE A 17 1.54 -32.42 -1.31
CA PHE A 17 2.92 -32.39 -1.80
C PHE A 17 3.05 -33.11 -3.15
N GLU A 18 2.43 -34.27 -3.31
CA GLU A 18 2.45 -35.03 -4.58
C GLU A 18 1.81 -34.25 -5.73
N ASN A 19 0.75 -33.48 -5.46
CA ASN A 19 0.10 -32.66 -6.47
C ASN A 19 0.98 -31.46 -6.87
N GLN A 20 1.58 -30.77 -5.90
CA GLN A 20 2.50 -29.66 -6.17
C GLN A 20 3.75 -30.13 -6.92
N GLU A 21 4.27 -31.32 -6.61
CA GLU A 21 5.41 -31.89 -7.32
C GLU A 21 5.07 -32.22 -8.78
N LYS A 22 3.86 -32.72 -9.07
CA LYS A 22 3.39 -32.92 -10.45
C LYS A 22 3.30 -31.61 -11.21
N GLU A 23 2.79 -30.55 -10.59
CA GLU A 23 2.70 -29.21 -11.20
C GLU A 23 4.10 -28.63 -11.48
N ARG A 24 5.04 -28.82 -10.56
CA ARG A 24 6.44 -28.41 -10.73
C ARG A 24 7.09 -29.11 -11.94
N ILE A 25 6.93 -30.43 -12.05
CA ILE A 25 7.45 -31.22 -13.17
C ILE A 25 6.79 -30.80 -14.49
N ASP A 26 5.49 -30.55 -14.49
CA ASP A 26 4.77 -30.07 -15.67
C ASP A 26 5.25 -28.68 -16.10
N ALA A 27 5.48 -27.76 -15.16
CA ALA A 27 6.06 -26.45 -15.43
C ALA A 27 7.48 -26.54 -16.00
N LEU A 28 8.30 -27.48 -15.50
CA LEU A 28 9.62 -27.78 -16.04
C LEU A 28 9.55 -28.22 -17.50
N HIS A 29 8.67 -29.19 -17.81
CA HIS A 29 8.49 -29.69 -19.18
C HIS A 29 7.94 -28.62 -20.13
N LYS A 30 7.00 -27.79 -19.67
CA LYS A 30 6.41 -26.69 -20.44
C LYS A 30 7.34 -25.49 -20.60
N ARG A 31 8.51 -25.49 -19.93
CA ARG A 31 9.42 -24.35 -19.86
C ARG A 31 8.73 -23.09 -19.31
N ASP A 32 7.79 -23.29 -18.39
CA ASP A 32 7.11 -22.20 -17.68
C ASP A 32 7.95 -21.77 -16.48
N SER A 33 8.78 -20.75 -16.69
CA SER A 33 9.73 -20.28 -15.68
C SER A 33 9.05 -19.74 -14.43
N ILE A 34 7.86 -19.13 -14.56
CA ILE A 34 7.13 -18.50 -13.45
C ILE A 34 6.59 -19.58 -12.51
N ASN A 35 5.84 -20.53 -13.07
CA ASN A 35 5.27 -21.61 -12.27
C ASN A 35 6.34 -22.54 -11.72
N TYR A 36 7.40 -22.82 -12.50
CA TYR A 36 8.51 -23.64 -12.04
C TYR A 36 9.24 -23.01 -10.84
N PHE A 37 9.61 -21.74 -10.93
CA PHE A 37 10.23 -21.01 -9.82
C PHE A 37 9.33 -20.98 -8.58
N LYS A 38 8.03 -20.69 -8.76
CA LYS A 38 7.06 -20.66 -7.66
C LYS A 38 6.99 -22.01 -6.93
N MET A 39 6.81 -23.09 -7.68
CA MET A 39 6.67 -24.44 -7.13
C MET A 39 7.95 -24.93 -6.45
N CYS A 40 9.14 -24.61 -7.00
CA CYS A 40 10.41 -24.90 -6.34
C CYS A 40 10.51 -24.25 -4.95
N ASN A 41 10.06 -22.98 -4.82
CA ASN A 41 10.08 -22.29 -3.53
C ASN A 41 9.00 -22.80 -2.57
N GLU A 42 7.79 -23.10 -3.07
CA GLU A 42 6.68 -23.60 -2.24
C GLU A 42 6.97 -25.00 -1.69
N LEU A 43 7.64 -25.85 -2.46
CA LEU A 43 8.04 -27.19 -2.04
C LEU A 43 9.38 -27.23 -1.28
N GLY A 44 10.16 -26.14 -1.31
CA GLY A 44 11.48 -26.07 -0.71
C GLY A 44 12.50 -27.01 -1.36
N VAL A 45 12.37 -27.23 -2.67
CA VAL A 45 13.20 -28.17 -3.44
C VAL A 45 14.24 -27.43 -4.27
N ASP A 46 15.43 -28.04 -4.41
CA ASP A 46 16.48 -27.49 -5.26
C ASP A 46 16.09 -27.60 -6.75
N PRO A 47 16.22 -26.53 -7.53
CA PRO A 47 15.85 -26.55 -8.95
C PRO A 47 16.84 -27.39 -9.78
N GLU A 48 16.29 -28.29 -10.58
CA GLU A 48 17.04 -29.06 -11.58
C GLU A 48 17.50 -28.20 -12.75
N ASP A 49 16.64 -27.30 -13.23
CA ASP A 49 16.98 -26.33 -14.27
C ASP A 49 17.19 -24.93 -13.67
N LYS A 50 18.46 -24.63 -13.41
CA LYS A 50 18.88 -23.36 -12.80
C LYS A 50 18.57 -22.15 -13.68
N ASP A 51 18.62 -22.30 -15.00
CA ASP A 51 18.37 -21.18 -15.92
C ASP A 51 16.88 -20.86 -16.00
N LEU A 52 16.04 -21.89 -16.01
CA LEU A 52 14.59 -21.75 -15.96
C LEU A 52 14.13 -21.14 -14.62
N TYR A 53 14.68 -21.63 -13.51
CA TYR A 53 14.43 -21.08 -12.18
C TYR A 53 14.85 -19.60 -12.08
N LYS A 54 16.07 -19.27 -12.54
CA LYS A 54 16.59 -17.90 -12.55
C LYS A 54 15.71 -16.97 -13.39
N SER A 55 15.23 -17.43 -14.54
CA SER A 55 14.32 -16.65 -15.39
C SER A 55 12.99 -16.33 -14.68
N GLY A 56 12.46 -17.26 -13.89
CA GLY A 56 11.25 -17.04 -13.09
C GLY A 56 11.48 -16.06 -11.93
N PHE A 57 12.63 -16.17 -11.26
CA PHE A 57 13.06 -15.22 -10.24
C PHE A 57 13.17 -13.79 -10.78
N GLU A 58 13.86 -13.61 -11.91
CA GLU A 58 14.02 -12.30 -12.57
C GLU A 58 12.66 -11.70 -12.96
N TRP A 59 11.74 -12.54 -13.44
CA TRP A 59 10.38 -12.11 -13.74
C TRP A 59 9.65 -11.61 -12.49
N GLN A 60 9.70 -12.35 -11.37
CA GLN A 60 9.07 -11.94 -10.12
C GLN A 60 9.63 -10.61 -9.59
N GLU A 61 10.96 -10.46 -9.59
CA GLU A 61 11.62 -9.23 -9.13
C GLU A 61 11.23 -8.02 -9.99
N PHE A 62 11.14 -8.19 -11.31
CA PHE A 62 10.70 -7.12 -12.22
C PHE A 62 9.27 -6.65 -11.92
N TYR A 63 8.32 -7.57 -11.72
CA TYR A 63 6.94 -7.21 -11.44
C TYR A 63 6.76 -6.58 -10.07
N LYS A 64 7.46 -7.09 -9.04
CA LYS A 64 7.47 -6.50 -7.71
C LYS A 64 7.94 -5.05 -7.74
N GLN A 65 9.00 -4.75 -8.50
CA GLN A 65 9.48 -3.38 -8.69
C GLN A 65 8.45 -2.49 -9.41
N LYS A 66 7.69 -3.02 -10.38
CA LYS A 66 6.64 -2.26 -11.07
C LYS A 66 5.42 -2.00 -10.20
N GLU A 67 5.00 -2.96 -9.38
CA GLU A 67 3.92 -2.75 -8.40
C GLU A 67 4.28 -1.64 -7.43
N ASP A 68 5.51 -1.65 -6.89
CA ASP A 68 6.01 -0.60 -6.00
C ASP A 68 6.05 0.78 -6.67
N GLN A 69 6.43 0.86 -7.94
CA GLN A 69 6.42 2.13 -8.69
C GLN A 69 5.00 2.64 -8.96
N THR A 70 4.06 1.73 -9.27
CA THR A 70 2.66 2.07 -9.52
C THR A 70 2.00 2.57 -8.24
N ALA A 71 2.24 1.90 -7.11
CA ALA A 71 1.77 2.34 -5.80
C ALA A 71 2.27 3.74 -5.44
N ARG A 72 3.58 4.01 -5.63
CA ARG A 72 4.18 5.34 -5.39
C ARG A 72 3.60 6.42 -6.30
N THR A 73 3.31 6.09 -7.56
CA THR A 73 2.74 7.03 -8.52
C THR A 73 1.29 7.36 -8.16
N ASN A 74 0.48 6.37 -7.81
CA ASN A 74 -0.90 6.57 -7.37
C ASN A 74 -0.99 7.38 -6.05
N GLU A 75 -0.07 7.15 -5.11
CA GLU A 75 0.01 7.95 -3.89
C GLU A 75 0.39 9.40 -4.18
N LYS A 76 1.29 9.63 -5.14
CA LYS A 76 1.67 10.98 -5.56
C LYS A 76 0.50 11.70 -6.25
N THR A 77 -0.18 11.06 -7.19
CA THR A 77 -1.34 11.63 -7.90
C THR A 77 -2.48 11.94 -6.93
N SER A 78 -2.82 11.02 -6.03
CA SER A 78 -3.87 11.25 -5.03
C SER A 78 -3.52 12.37 -4.03
N LYS A 79 -2.23 12.56 -3.73
CA LYS A 79 -1.78 13.70 -2.90
C LYS A 79 -1.94 15.03 -3.64
N GLU A 80 -1.60 15.08 -4.92
CA GLU A 80 -1.72 16.29 -5.76
C GLU A 80 -3.19 16.69 -5.93
N GLU A 81 -4.07 15.75 -6.29
CA GLU A 81 -5.52 15.98 -6.38
C GLU A 81 -6.12 16.45 -5.05
N ARG A 82 -5.65 15.87 -3.93
CA ARG A 82 -6.11 16.28 -2.60
C ARG A 82 -5.69 17.71 -2.27
N ILE A 83 -4.49 18.13 -2.66
CA ILE A 83 -4.01 19.51 -2.47
C ILE A 83 -4.79 20.47 -3.38
N GLU A 84 -5.03 20.11 -4.63
CA GLU A 84 -5.81 20.93 -5.56
C GLU A 84 -7.23 21.16 -5.04
N ASN A 85 -7.90 20.09 -4.60
CA ASN A 85 -9.23 20.17 -4.00
C ASN A 85 -9.24 20.99 -2.70
N PHE A 86 -8.22 20.84 -1.86
CA PHE A 86 -8.05 21.69 -0.68
C PHE A 86 -7.96 23.18 -1.05
N LEU A 87 -7.14 23.54 -2.03
CA LEU A 87 -7.00 24.93 -2.47
C LEU A 87 -8.29 25.47 -3.09
N LYS A 88 -9.00 24.65 -3.86
CA LYS A 88 -10.29 25.01 -4.47
C LYS A 88 -11.35 25.33 -3.42
N GLU A 89 -11.50 24.48 -2.41
CA GLU A 89 -12.45 24.73 -1.31
C GLU A 89 -12.00 25.87 -0.39
N SER A 90 -10.69 26.09 -0.27
CA SER A 90 -10.13 27.20 0.52
C SER A 90 -10.28 28.58 -0.12
N LYS A 91 -10.60 28.67 -1.43
CA LYS A 91 -10.60 29.91 -2.21
C LYS A 91 -11.52 30.99 -1.64
N ASN A 92 -12.64 30.59 -1.03
CA ASN A 92 -13.64 31.50 -0.48
C ASN A 92 -13.42 31.81 1.01
N ILE A 93 -12.38 31.26 1.64
CA ILE A 93 -12.10 31.45 3.06
C ILE A 93 -10.96 32.48 3.22
N PRO A 94 -11.21 33.61 3.91
CA PRO A 94 -10.17 34.61 4.15
C PRO A 94 -8.96 34.05 4.92
N ILE A 95 -7.79 34.10 4.29
CA ILE A 95 -6.52 33.64 4.87
C ILE A 95 -5.84 34.67 5.81
N ASN A 96 -6.30 35.92 5.78
CA ASN A 96 -5.73 37.04 6.54
C ASN A 96 -6.48 37.34 7.85
N ASN A 97 -7.64 36.72 8.05
CA ASN A 97 -8.41 36.84 9.28
C ASN A 97 -8.36 35.49 10.00
N PHE A 98 -7.53 35.38 11.03
CA PHE A 98 -7.22 34.06 11.61
C PHE A 98 -8.39 33.46 12.38
N SER A 99 -9.07 34.23 13.23
CA SER A 99 -10.14 33.72 14.07
C SER A 99 -11.48 33.53 13.35
N ARG A 100 -11.72 34.26 12.24
CA ARG A 100 -12.94 34.11 11.45
C ARG A 100 -12.93 32.79 10.68
N TYR A 101 -14.06 32.08 10.66
CA TYR A 101 -14.21 30.77 10.01
C TYR A 101 -13.26 29.69 10.58
N ALA A 102 -12.96 29.75 11.88
CA ALA A 102 -12.07 28.79 12.53
C ALA A 102 -12.56 27.35 12.34
N ASP A 103 -13.85 27.09 12.50
CA ASP A 103 -14.43 25.75 12.37
C ASP A 103 -14.36 25.23 10.92
N GLU A 104 -14.64 26.09 9.94
CA GLU A 104 -14.54 25.74 8.52
C GLU A 104 -13.09 25.43 8.12
N LYS A 105 -12.13 26.21 8.63
CA LYS A 105 -10.70 25.95 8.42
C LYS A 105 -10.25 24.65 9.08
N ALA A 106 -10.67 24.38 10.31
CA ALA A 106 -10.40 23.14 11.00
C ALA A 106 -10.98 21.94 10.23
N GLY A 107 -12.21 22.07 9.73
CA GLY A 107 -12.88 21.07 8.90
C GLY A 107 -12.10 20.73 7.64
N LEU A 108 -11.62 21.75 6.90
CA LEU A 108 -10.80 21.54 5.71
C LEU A 108 -9.45 20.90 6.04
N LEU A 109 -8.81 21.31 7.13
CA LEU A 109 -7.54 20.71 7.58
C LEU A 109 -7.72 19.23 7.92
N ALA A 110 -8.76 18.87 8.64
CA ALA A 110 -9.08 17.48 8.98
C ALA A 110 -9.45 16.65 7.74
N LYS A 111 -10.24 17.22 6.81
CA LYS A 111 -10.68 16.57 5.57
C LYS A 111 -9.53 16.26 4.62
N TYR A 112 -8.64 17.23 4.39
CA TYR A 112 -7.58 17.13 3.36
C TYR A 112 -6.22 16.71 3.90
N PHE A 113 -5.99 16.78 5.21
CA PHE A 113 -4.78 16.29 5.85
C PHE A 113 -5.11 15.41 7.06
N PRO A 114 -5.89 14.31 6.88
CA PRO A 114 -6.40 13.50 7.99
C PRO A 114 -5.29 12.83 8.81
N GLY A 115 -4.18 12.43 8.20
CA GLY A 115 -3.02 11.90 8.94
C GLY A 115 -2.31 12.93 9.82
N ARG A 116 -2.59 14.23 9.61
CA ARG A 116 -2.06 15.33 10.41
C ARG A 116 -3.09 15.89 11.38
N PHE A 117 -4.33 16.14 10.94
CA PHE A 117 -5.36 16.85 11.70
C PHE A 117 -6.67 16.08 11.91
N GLY A 118 -6.77 14.84 11.40
CA GLY A 118 -7.96 14.00 11.59
C GLY A 118 -8.01 13.34 12.97
N PRO A 119 -9.02 12.47 13.23
CA PRO A 119 -9.22 11.82 14.53
C PRO A 119 -8.03 10.99 15.02
N SER A 120 -7.26 10.41 14.07
CA SER A 120 -6.01 9.68 14.34
C SER A 120 -4.77 10.46 13.89
N GLY A 121 -4.91 11.78 13.69
CA GLY A 121 -3.85 12.65 13.21
C GLY A 121 -2.81 12.93 14.28
N LYS A 122 -1.59 13.24 13.85
CA LYS A 122 -0.48 13.60 14.77
C LYS A 122 -0.72 14.90 15.54
N GLN A 123 -1.60 15.77 15.05
CA GLN A 123 -1.94 17.05 15.64
C GLN A 123 -3.46 17.16 15.79
N ASP A 124 -3.95 17.05 17.01
CA ASP A 124 -5.36 17.23 17.30
C ASP A 124 -5.77 18.70 17.13
N ILE A 125 -6.51 19.00 16.06
CA ILE A 125 -6.90 20.36 15.70
C ILE A 125 -7.88 20.98 16.70
N THR A 126 -8.61 20.15 17.47
CA THR A 126 -9.61 20.61 18.46
C THR A 126 -8.97 21.30 19.66
N LYS A 127 -7.67 21.08 19.88
CA LYS A 127 -6.89 21.70 20.96
C LYS A 127 -6.38 23.09 20.63
N TYR A 128 -6.58 23.56 19.40
CA TYR A 128 -6.08 24.86 18.94
C TYR A 128 -7.18 25.91 19.00
N GLU A 129 -6.83 27.11 19.46
CA GLU A 129 -7.72 28.25 19.39
C GLU A 129 -7.93 28.71 17.95
N GLY A 130 -9.04 29.39 17.68
CA GLY A 130 -9.42 29.79 16.31
C GLY A 130 -8.33 30.59 15.57
N ALA A 131 -7.60 31.46 16.28
CA ALA A 131 -6.48 32.20 15.71
C ALA A 131 -5.30 31.28 15.32
N GLN A 132 -5.03 30.24 16.11
CA GLN A 132 -3.98 29.27 15.83
C GLN A 132 -4.36 28.37 14.64
N VAL A 133 -5.61 27.91 14.59
CA VAL A 133 -6.17 27.20 13.43
C VAL A 133 -6.03 28.05 12.16
N GLY A 134 -6.39 29.34 12.26
CA GLY A 134 -6.24 30.30 11.17
C GLY A 134 -4.81 30.46 10.68
N ALA A 135 -3.84 30.53 11.60
CA ALA A 135 -2.42 30.64 11.27
C ALA A 135 -1.89 29.38 10.57
N ILE A 136 -2.28 28.20 11.05
CA ILE A 136 -1.93 26.90 10.44
C ILE A 136 -2.50 26.82 9.02
N PHE A 137 -3.79 27.13 8.87
CA PHE A 137 -4.48 27.13 7.59
C PHE A 137 -3.81 28.09 6.59
N SER A 138 -3.57 29.33 7.00
CA SER A 138 -2.92 30.35 6.16
C SER A 138 -1.52 29.93 5.71
N LYS A 139 -0.73 29.33 6.61
CA LYS A 139 0.59 28.80 6.29
C LYS A 139 0.52 27.68 5.25
N ILE A 140 -0.44 26.77 5.38
CA ILE A 140 -0.63 25.66 4.45
C ILE A 140 -1.06 26.18 3.06
N VAL A 141 -2.05 27.06 2.99
CA VAL A 141 -2.49 27.68 1.72
C VAL A 141 -1.33 28.42 1.04
N LYS A 142 -0.59 29.25 1.77
CA LYS A 142 0.57 29.98 1.23
C LYS A 142 1.69 29.06 0.75
N ASN A 143 1.90 27.91 1.38
CA ASN A 143 2.93 26.97 0.97
C ASN A 143 2.60 26.25 -0.35
N TYR A 144 1.32 26.02 -0.64
CA TYR A 144 0.87 25.32 -1.84
C TYR A 144 0.46 26.24 -3.00
N ASN A 145 0.27 27.54 -2.75
CA ASN A 145 0.06 28.57 -3.78
C ASN A 145 1.37 29.26 -4.24
N LYS A 146 2.54 28.68 -3.93
CA LYS A 146 3.85 29.14 -4.46
C LYS A 146 4.08 28.57 -5.85
#